data_AF-A0A7Z0BD43-F1
#
_entry.id   AF-A0A7Z0BD43-F1
#
_cell.length_a   1.000
_cell.length_b   1.000
_cell.length_c   1.000
_cell.angle_alpha   90.00
_cell.angle_beta   90.00
_cell.angle_gamma   90.00
#
_symmetry.space_group_name_H-M   'P 1'
#
loop_
_entity.id
_entity.type
_entity.pdbx_description
1 polymer ?
#
loop_
_entity_poly.entity_id
_entity_poly.type
_entity_poly.pdbx_seq_one_letter_code
_entity_poly.pdbx_strand_id
1 'polypeptide(L)' 'MSHRELYCDVCEGVAPFEVPPCVDGHGADCPELICTGCGAAVVLVTAIAVPATQLADRRRRQPTRRHAA' A
#
# COMPACT_ATOMS: atom_id res chain seq x y z
N MET A 1 -4.51 17.85 -4.30
CA MET A 1 -4.64 16.61 -5.07
C MET A 1 -3.26 16.28 -5.64
N SER A 2 -2.63 15.21 -5.16
CA SER A 2 -1.34 14.74 -5.69
C SER A 2 -1.60 13.97 -6.97
N HIS A 3 -1.14 14.47 -8.12
CA HIS A 3 -1.23 13.79 -9.41
C HIS A 3 0.15 13.25 -9.82
N ARG A 4 0.18 12.02 -10.34
CA ARG A 4 1.40 11.36 -10.85
C ARG A 4 1.21 11.04 -12.33
N GLU A 5 2.22 11.25 -13.15
CA GLU A 5 2.19 10.91 -14.57
C GLU A 5 2.63 9.45 -14.76
N LEU A 6 1.75 8.61 -15.31
CA LEU A 6 2.00 7.19 -15.58
C LEU A 6 1.43 6.81 -16.96
N TYR A 7 1.97 5.74 -17.55
CA TYR A 7 1.39 5.18 -18.77
C TYR A 7 0.08 4.47 -18.45
N CYS A 8 -0.97 4.79 -19.21
CA CYS A 8 -2.26 4.14 -19.12
C CYS A 8 -2.50 3.31 -20.37
N ASP A 9 -2.66 2.00 -20.23
CA ASP A 9 -2.90 1.09 -21.36
C ASP A 9 -4.25 1.33 -22.05
N VAL A 10 -5.23 1.92 -21.34
CA VAL A 10 -6.56 2.25 -21.90
C VAL A 10 -6.51 3.55 -22.72
N CYS A 11 -5.69 4.52 -22.29
CA CYS A 11 -5.48 5.76 -23.05
C CYS A 11 -4.35 5.63 -24.08
N GLU A 12 -3.59 4.53 -24.04
CA GLU A 12 -2.41 4.25 -24.85
C GLU A 12 -1.34 5.36 -24.75
N GLY A 13 -1.22 6.00 -23.59
CA GLY A 13 -0.35 7.17 -23.42
C GLY A 13 -0.07 7.53 -21.97
N VAL A 14 0.80 8.52 -21.78
CA VAL A 14 1.06 9.10 -20.45
C VAL A 14 -0.13 9.96 -20.04
N ALA A 15 -0.68 9.66 -18.87
CA ALA A 15 -1.83 10.35 -18.31
C ALA A 15 -1.60 10.68 -16.83
N PRO A 16 -2.26 11.72 -16.29
CA PRO A 16 -2.27 11.98 -14.86
C PRO A 16 -3.13 10.96 -14.13
N PHE A 17 -2.60 10.48 -13.01
CA PHE A 17 -3.27 9.58 -12.07
C PHE A 17 -3.43 10.26 -10.72
N GLU A 18 -4.57 10.03 -10.07
CA GLU A 18 -4.85 10.50 -8.72
C GLU A 18 -5.02 9.35 -7.73
N VAL A 19 -4.69 9.63 -6.47
CA VAL A 19 -4.97 8.72 -5.36
C VAL A 19 -6.40 8.96 -4.88
N PRO A 20 -7.30 7.95 -4.95
CA PRO A 20 -8.62 8.07 -4.37
C PRO A 20 -8.54 8.18 -2.84
N PRO A 21 -9.56 8.73 -2.17
CA PRO A 21 -9.64 8.75 -0.71
C PRO A 21 -9.57 7.32 -0.17
N CYS A 22 -8.42 6.97 0.41
CA CYS A 22 -8.14 5.63 0.94
C CYS A 22 -8.52 5.56 2.42
N VAL A 23 -9.38 4.62 2.78
CA VAL A 23 -9.84 4.39 4.17
C VAL A 23 -8.71 3.86 5.07
N ASP A 24 -7.75 3.15 4.49
CA ASP A 24 -6.61 2.59 5.22
C ASP A 24 -5.58 3.66 5.65
N GLY A 25 -5.77 4.91 5.23
CA GLY A 25 -4.98 6.04 5.74
C GLY A 25 -3.60 6.20 5.09
N HIS A 26 -3.35 5.61 3.91
CA HIS A 26 -2.08 5.70 3.21
C HIS A 26 -1.76 7.10 2.63
N GLY A 27 -2.74 8.02 2.59
CA GLY A 27 -2.53 9.39 2.10
C GLY A 27 -1.97 9.42 0.68
N ALA A 28 -0.92 10.21 0.45
CA ALA A 28 -0.27 10.35 -0.87
C ALA A 28 0.54 9.11 -1.32
N ASP A 29 0.79 8.18 -0.41
CA ASP A 29 1.54 6.94 -0.67
C ASP A 29 0.62 5.73 -0.85
N CYS A 30 -0.68 5.96 -1.07
CA CYS A 30 -1.60 4.90 -1.41
C CYS A 30 -1.14 4.18 -2.70
N PRO A 31 -1.11 2.84 -2.70
CA PRO A 31 -0.76 2.07 -3.89
C PRO A 31 -1.85 2.13 -4.97
N GLU A 32 -3.06 2.56 -4.62
CA GLU A 32 -4.16 2.70 -5.57
C GLU A 32 -4.10 4.05 -6.28
N LEU A 33 -4.08 3.99 -7.62
CA LEU A 33 -4.05 5.15 -8.50
C LEU A 33 -5.11 5.00 -9.59
N ILE A 34 -5.82 6.08 -9.90
CA ILE A 34 -6.86 6.12 -10.92
C ILE A 34 -6.48 7.12 -12.01
N CYS A 35 -6.51 6.71 -13.27
CA CYS A 35 -6.30 7.59 -14.42
C CYS A 35 -7.44 8.61 -14.48
N THR A 36 -7.12 9.91 -14.45
CA THR A 36 -8.15 10.96 -14.47
C THR A 36 -8.78 11.16 -15.86
N GLY A 37 -8.18 10.59 -16.91
CA GLY A 37 -8.71 10.64 -18.27
C GLY A 37 -9.79 9.59 -18.56
N CYS A 38 -9.56 8.33 -18.20
CA CYS A 38 -10.46 7.21 -18.53
C CYS A 38 -11.07 6.50 -17.32
N GLY A 39 -10.60 6.76 -16.10
CA GLY A 39 -11.08 6.11 -14.88
C GLY A 39 -10.50 4.72 -14.60
N ALA A 40 -9.55 4.23 -15.41
CA ALA A 40 -8.88 2.97 -15.16
C ALA A 40 -8.04 3.02 -13.88
N ALA A 41 -8.15 2.01 -13.02
CA ALA A 41 -7.37 1.89 -11.78
C ALA A 41 -6.14 1.00 -11.98
N VAL A 42 -5.01 1.44 -11.43
CA VAL A 42 -3.75 0.68 -11.37
C VAL A 42 -3.32 0.61 -9.91
N VAL A 43 -2.96 -0.59 -9.44
CA VAL A 43 -2.46 -0.81 -8.08
C VAL A 43 -0.95 -1.05 -8.14
N LEU A 44 -0.17 -0.09 -7.66
CA LEU A 44 1.28 -0.20 -7.53
C LEU A 44 1.62 -0.89 -6.21
N VAL A 45 1.80 -2.21 -6.23
CA VAL A 45 2.26 -2.95 -5.05
C VAL A 45 3.75 -2.68 -4.85
N THR A 46 4.09 -1.77 -3.94
CA THR A 46 5.47 -1.65 -3.45
C THR A 46 5.74 -2.80 -2.49
N ALA A 47 6.56 -3.76 -2.90
CA ALA A 47 6.95 -4.87 -2.04
C ALA A 47 7.84 -4.34 -0.90
N ILE A 48 7.24 -4.07 0.26
CA ILE A 48 8.01 -3.75 1.47
C ILE A 48 8.59 -5.06 2.01
N ALA A 49 9.88 -5.27 1.80
CA ALA A 49 10.60 -6.39 2.41
C ALA A 49 10.70 -6.18 3.92
N VAL A 50 9.84 -6.85 4.70
CA VAL A 50 9.93 -6.83 6.16
C VAL A 50 11.00 -7.84 6.59
N PRO A 51 12.10 -7.41 7.25
CA PRO A 51 13.11 -8.35 7.72
C PRO A 51 12.52 -9.32 8.76
N ALA A 52 12.66 -10.62 8.51
CA ALA A 52 12.09 -11.71 9.31
C ALA A 52 12.56 -11.74 10.78
N THR A 53 13.60 -10.98 11.13
CA THR A 53 14.14 -10.89 12.49
C THR A 53 13.14 -10.28 13.49
N GLN A 54 12.22 -9.42 13.05
CA GLN A 54 11.19 -8.84 13.92
C GLN A 54 10.09 -9.84 14.33
N LEU A 55 9.80 -10.84 13.48
CA LEU A 55 8.79 -11.87 13.80
C LEU A 55 9.29 -12.83 14.88
N ALA A 56 10.59 -13.10 14.95
CA ALA A 56 11.19 -13.97 15.95
C ALA A 56 11.19 -13.33 17.36
N ASP A 57 11.39 -12.02 17.47
CA ASP A 57 11.47 -11.34 18.78
C ASP A 57 10.09 -11.31 19.49
N ARG A 58 8.99 -11.19 18.74
CA ARG A 58 7.63 -11.28 19.32
C ARG A 58 7.32 -12.65 19.93
N ARG A 59 7.79 -13.76 19.33
CA ARG A 59 7.62 -15.10 19.92
C ARG A 59 8.43 -15.28 21.20
N ARG A 60 9.62 -14.67 21.28
CA ARG A 60 10.48 -14.75 22.47
C ARG A 60 9.93 -13.92 23.64
N ARG A 61 9.21 -12.84 23.36
CA ARG A 61 8.62 -11.95 24.37
C ARG A 61 7.26 -12.38 24.90
N GLN A 62 6.65 -13.49 24.45
CA GLN A 62 5.42 -13.97 25.08
C GLN A 62 5.81 -14.64 26.41
N PRO A 63 5.71 -13.96 27.57
CA PRO A 63 6.00 -14.60 28.82
C PRO A 63 4.85 -15.57 29.02
N THR A 64 5.15 -16.84 29.23
CA THR A 64 4.17 -17.83 29.64
C THR A 64 3.39 -17.24 30.82
N ARG A 65 2.13 -16.83 30.59
CA ARG A 65 1.21 -16.48 31.67
C ARG A 65 1.03 -17.76 32.48
N ARG A 66 1.81 -17.90 33.56
CA ARG A 66 1.58 -18.92 34.57
C ARG A 66 0.28 -18.52 35.30
N HIS A 67 -0.83 -19.03 34.80
CA HIS A 67 -2.02 -19.25 35.61
C HIS A 67 -1.82 -20.57 36.35
N ALA A 68 -1.81 -20.50 37.69
CA ALA A 68 -2.13 -21.53 38.69
C ALA A 68 -1.24 -21.30 39.92
N ALA A 69 -1.69 -21.40 41.16
CA ALA A 69 -3.01 -21.44 41.81
C ALA A 69 -2.70 -21.15 43.29
#